data_AF-A0A346XZB5-F1
#
_entry.id   AF-A0A346XZB5-F1
#
_cell.length_a   1.000
_cell.length_b   1.000
_cell.length_c   1.000
_cell.angle_alpha   90.00
_cell.angle_beta   90.00
_cell.angle_gamma   90.00
#
_symmetry.space_group_name_H-M   'P 1'
#
loop_
_entity.id
_entity.type
_entity.pdbx_description
1 polymer ?
#
loop_
_entity_poly.entity_id
_entity_poly.type
_entity_poly.pdbx_seq_one_letter_code
_entity_poly.pdbx_strand_id
1 'polypeptide(L)' 'MSERLDPERPADEDVDATYPDADQQEGVHLLANQAADRLADRGFTREQVFEWAAAYVEREGVGTVDGLIAFIRQKESNDT' A
#
# COMPACT_ATOMS: atom_id res chain seq x y z
N MET A 1 -22.84 3.25 5.06
CA MET A 1 -21.86 3.03 6.14
C MET A 1 -20.51 3.35 5.53
N SER A 2 -19.83 4.39 6.02
CA SER A 2 -18.50 4.72 5.53
C SER A 2 -17.50 3.92 6.36
N GLU A 3 -16.98 2.82 5.81
CA GLU A 3 -15.77 2.16 6.33
C GLU A 3 -14.67 3.22 6.39
N ARG A 4 -14.37 3.67 7.61
CA ARG A 4 -13.22 4.53 7.88
C ARG A 4 -12.03 3.58 7.85
N LEU A 5 -11.16 3.75 6.87
CA LEU A 5 -9.92 2.98 6.77
C LEU A 5 -9.02 3.50 7.88
N ASP A 6 -8.56 2.63 8.77
CA ASP A 6 -7.64 3.04 9.82
C ASP A 6 -6.22 3.02 9.23
N PRO A 7 -5.37 4.01 9.50
CA PRO A 7 -4.10 4.10 8.83
C PRO A 7 -3.02 3.31 9.60
N GLU A 8 -3.20 1.98 9.73
CA GLU A 8 -2.19 1.10 10.33
C GLU A 8 -0.99 0.92 9.37
N ARG A 9 0.22 0.81 9.94
CA ARG A 9 1.48 0.70 9.18
C ARG A 9 1.79 -0.76 8.89
N PRO A 10 2.19 -1.13 7.66
CA PRO A 10 2.49 -2.51 7.29
C PRO A 10 3.76 -3.06 7.96
N ALA A 11 4.51 -2.26 8.72
CA ALA A 11 5.67 -2.71 9.50
C ALA A 11 5.32 -3.69 10.63
N ASP A 12 4.04 -3.87 10.97
CA ASP A 12 3.57 -4.90 11.91
C ASP A 12 3.32 -6.26 11.22
N GLU A 13 3.35 -6.29 9.88
CA GLU A 13 3.29 -7.55 9.13
C GLU A 13 4.70 -8.11 8.95
N ASP A 14 4.85 -9.42 9.12
CA ASP A 14 6.05 -10.24 8.86
C ASP A 14 6.37 -10.29 7.35
N VAL A 15 6.47 -9.11 6.73
CA VAL A 15 6.84 -8.93 5.32
C VAL A 15 8.36 -8.86 5.32
N ASP A 16 8.99 -9.93 4.85
CA ASP A 16 10.43 -10.09 4.72
C ASP A 16 10.98 -8.96 3.84
N ALA A 17 11.40 -7.85 4.47
CA ALA A 17 11.75 -6.57 3.84
C ALA A 17 12.81 -6.73 2.73
N THR A 18 12.36 -7.13 1.56
CA THR A 18 13.17 -7.36 0.38
C THR A 18 13.01 -6.10 -0.44
N TYR A 19 13.92 -5.16 -0.20
CA TYR A 19 13.96 -3.91 -0.93
C TYR A 19 13.86 -4.17 -2.44
N PRO A 20 12.86 -3.58 -3.13
CA PRO A 20 12.70 -3.81 -4.56
C PRO A 20 13.96 -3.35 -5.32
N ASP A 21 14.31 -4.08 -6.39
CA ASP A 21 15.37 -3.66 -7.31
C ASP A 21 15.10 -2.23 -7.82
N ALA A 22 16.15 -1.48 -8.20
CA ALA A 22 16.02 -0.04 -8.53
C ALA A 22 14.94 0.28 -9.58
N ASP A 23 14.70 -0.63 -10.53
CA ASP A 23 13.65 -0.53 -11.55
C ASP A 23 12.23 -0.73 -10.97
N GLN A 24 12.10 -1.63 -9.99
CA GLN A 24 10.87 -1.84 -9.22
C GLN A 24 10.59 -0.69 -8.26
N GLN A 25 11.63 -0.06 -7.70
CA GLN A 25 11.48 1.13 -6.84
C GLN A 25 10.75 2.26 -7.57
N GLU A 26 11.12 2.56 -8.82
CA GLU A 26 10.48 3.63 -9.59
C GLU A 26 8.99 3.32 -9.87
N GLY A 27 8.68 2.05 -10.15
CA GLY A 27 7.32 1.55 -10.27
C GLY A 27 6.51 1.68 -8.97
N VAL A 28 7.10 1.32 -7.83
CA VAL A 28 6.49 1.46 -6.50
C VAL A 28 6.21 2.93 -6.17
N HIS A 29 7.16 3.83 -6.43
CA HIS A 29 6.99 5.27 -6.21
C HIS A 29 5.84 5.85 -7.04
N LEU A 30 5.74 5.47 -8.32
CA LEU A 30 4.64 5.90 -9.20
C LEU A 30 3.29 5.37 -8.72
N LEU A 31 3.23 4.07 -8.39
CA LEU A 31 2.02 3.42 -7.89
C LEU A 31 1.54 4.05 -6.58
N ALA A 32 2.46 4.23 -5.63
CA ALA A 32 2.18 4.86 -4.35
C ALA A 32 1.68 6.28 -4.51
N ASN A 33 2.28 7.06 -5.43
CA ASN A 33 1.87 8.43 -5.65
C ASN A 33 0.45 8.53 -6.23
N GLN A 34 0.11 7.65 -7.17
CA GLN A 34 -1.24 7.59 -7.76
C GLN A 34 -2.29 7.10 -6.75
N ALA A 35 -1.93 6.13 -5.91
CA ALA A 35 -2.81 5.66 -4.84
C ALA A 35 -2.98 6.69 -3.72
N ALA A 36 -1.93 7.44 -3.40
CA ALA A 36 -1.95 8.47 -2.35
C ALA A 36 -2.97 9.57 -2.66
N ASP A 37 -3.09 9.98 -3.91
CA ASP A 37 -4.09 10.98 -4.32
C ASP A 37 -5.53 10.49 -4.04
N ARG A 38 -5.78 9.19 -4.23
CA ARG A 38 -7.09 8.56 -3.98
C ARG A 38 -7.35 8.23 -2.52
N LEU A 39 -6.30 7.95 -1.76
CA LEU A 39 -6.36 7.59 -0.35
C LEU A 39 -6.18 8.81 0.58
N ALA A 40 -5.80 9.97 0.05
CA ALA A 40 -5.71 11.23 0.79
C ALA A 40 -7.07 11.60 1.40
N ASP A 41 -8.16 11.40 0.65
CA ASP A 41 -9.54 11.65 1.14
C ASP A 41 -9.95 10.69 2.27
N ARG A 42 -9.22 9.56 2.41
CA ARG A 42 -9.38 8.57 3.48
C ARG A 42 -8.45 8.82 4.67
N GLY A 43 -7.57 9.81 4.59
CA GLY A 43 -6.62 10.17 5.65
C GLY A 43 -5.27 9.47 5.58
N PHE A 44 -4.97 8.72 4.51
CA PHE A 44 -3.65 8.11 4.36
C PHE A 44 -2.59 9.15 4.02
N THR A 45 -1.44 9.03 4.67
CA THR A 45 -0.26 9.80 4.30
C THR A 45 0.46 9.14 3.12
N ARG A 46 1.21 9.95 2.37
CA ARG A 46 2.02 9.45 1.24
C ARG A 46 3.03 8.40 1.68
N GLU A 47 3.59 8.55 2.89
CA GLU A 47 4.52 7.59 3.49
C GLU A 47 3.83 6.24 3.71
N GLN A 48 2.65 6.22 4.33
CA GLN A 48 1.89 4.99 4.55
C GLN A 48 1.53 4.29 3.24
N VAL A 49 1.09 5.05 2.24
CA VAL A 49 0.76 4.47 0.92
C VAL A 49 2.01 3.92 0.23
N PHE A 50 3.17 4.53 0.46
CA PHE A 50 4.44 4.01 -0.05
C PHE A 50 4.83 2.68 0.61
N GLU A 51 4.69 2.58 1.94
CA GLU A 51 4.92 1.32 2.66
C GLU A 51 3.97 0.21 2.16
N TRP A 52 2.68 0.53 1.96
CA TRP A 52 1.72 -0.41 1.41
C TRP A 52 2.01 -0.80 -0.04
N ALA A 53 2.46 0.15 -0.87
CA ALA A 53 2.85 -0.12 -2.25
C ALA A 53 4.07 -1.03 -2.33
N ALA A 54 5.05 -0.84 -1.45
CA ALA A 54 6.22 -1.71 -1.34
C ALA A 54 5.81 -3.15 -0.98
N ALA A 55 5.01 -3.32 0.08
CA ALA A 55 4.50 -4.63 0.50
C ALA A 55 3.66 -5.32 -0.59
N TYR A 56 2.84 -4.55 -1.31
CA TYR A 56 2.03 -5.07 -2.40
C TYR A 56 2.87 -5.54 -3.59
N VAL A 57 3.88 -4.76 -4.00
CA VAL A 57 4.79 -5.13 -5.09
C VAL A 57 5.70 -6.29 -4.71
N GLU A 58 6.15 -6.36 -3.45
CA GLU A 58 6.93 -7.51 -2.97
C GLU A 58 6.12 -8.81 -3.03
N ARG A 59 4.83 -8.75 -2.68
CA ARG A 59 3.92 -9.90 -2.70
C ARG A 59 3.49 -10.30 -4.12
N GLU A 60 3.13 -9.34 -4.96
CA GLU A 60 2.47 -9.60 -6.26
C GLU A 60 3.41 -9.38 -7.46
N GLY A 61 4.60 -8.81 -7.26
CA GLY A 61 5.61 -8.53 -8.27
C GLY A 61 5.31 -7.32 -9.17
N VAL A 62 4.05 -7.16 -9.63
CA VAL A 62 3.57 -6.01 -10.40
C VAL A 62 2.15 -5.67 -9.98
N GLY A 63 1.93 -4.40 -9.65
CA GLY A 63 0.68 -3.93 -9.08
C GLY A 63 -0.07 -2.90 -9.92
N THR A 64 -1.40 -2.83 -9.72
CA THR A 64 -2.22 -1.69 -10.19
C THR A 64 -2.71 -0.87 -9.00
N VAL A 65 -3.06 0.40 -9.23
CA VAL A 65 -3.54 1.29 -8.15
C VAL A 65 -4.80 0.73 -7.49
N ASP A 66 -5.75 0.20 -8.27
CA ASP A 66 -6.95 -0.44 -7.75
C ASP A 66 -6.63 -1.73 -6.97
N GLY A 67 -5.64 -2.51 -7.42
CA GLY A 67 -5.13 -3.67 -6.71
C GLY A 67 -4.51 -3.32 -5.36
N LEU A 68 -3.68 -2.26 -5.31
CA LEU A 68 -3.10 -1.75 -4.07
C LEU A 68 -4.18 -1.28 -3.09
N ILE A 69 -5.19 -0.54 -3.56
CA ILE A 69 -6.30 -0.09 -2.70
C ILE A 69 -7.11 -1.29 -2.19
N ALA A 70 -7.34 -2.31 -3.03
CA ALA A 70 -8.03 -3.54 -2.61
C ALA A 70 -7.20 -4.33 -1.59
N PHE A 71 -5.88 -4.38 -1.76
CA PHE A 71 -4.94 -5.01 -0.83
C PHE A 71 -4.99 -4.35 0.55
N ILE A 72 -4.88 -3.01 0.60
CA ILE A 72 -5.01 -2.23 1.84
C ILE A 72 -6.35 -2.54 2.51
N ARG A 73 -7.46 -2.49 1.77
CA ARG A 73 -8.79 -2.81 2.32
C ARG A 73 -8.89 -4.23 2.87
N GLN A 74 -8.29 -5.20 2.19
CA GLN A 74 -8.32 -6.60 2.62
C GLN A 74 -7.54 -6.79 3.93
N LYS A 75 -6.41 -6.10 4.09
CA LYS A 75 -5.59 -6.15 5.31
C LYS A 75 -6.30 -5.50 6.49
N GLU A 76 -6.83 -4.29 6.30
CA GLU A 76 -7.66 -3.60 7.29
C GLU A 76 -8.88 -4.43 7.74
N SER A 77 -9.49 -5.18 6.83
CA SER A 77 -10.65 -6.03 7.16
C SER A 77 -10.29 -7.31 7.92
N ASN A 78 -9.01 -7.71 7.91
CA ASN A 78 -8.53 -8.94 8.52
C ASN A 78 -7.89 -8.70 9.90
N ASP A 79 -7.67 -7.45 10.28
CA ASP A 79 -7.18 -7.02 11.60
C ASP A 79 -8.31 -6.70 12.61
N THR A 80 -9.58 -6.87 12.21
CA THR A 80 -10.77 -6.74 13.09
C THR A 80 -11.34 -8.09 13.51
#